data_AF-A0A8T5FSV5-F1
#
_entry.id   AF-A0A8T5FSV5-F1
#
_cell.length_a   1.000
_cell.length_b   1.000
_cell.length_c   1.000
_cell.angle_alpha   90.00
_cell.angle_beta   90.00
_cell.angle_gamma   90.00
#
_symmetry.space_group_name_H-M   'P 1'
#
loop_
_entity.id
_entity.type
_entity.pdbx_description
1 polymer ?
#
loop_
_entity_poly.entity_id
_entity_poly.type
_entity_poly.pdbx_seq_one_letter_code
_entity_poly.pdbx_strand_id
1 'polypeptide(L)'
;FTVPEGRAIASLSGVDANAFGMNSLDTKNLVEIQSVSPDQGFIIEGAEELLEFEEASYVNDVATTFNIPIRADLCYDYHTEALTAPCLKQNVVRDSIGDVCDTTNPSLQLSNSGGPIQVSGMRQKAIGSSKVQFSFTVENVADGIVYLPDTFTDSCRGGDDNKDMVEVTLRNPQNNFVAECTALGKSNTGQIRLVNKKKELTCTVDTTSLQEVSYQDIMFVDVDYMYREAITTNLKVENAI
;
A
#
# COMPACT_ATOMS: atom_id res chain seq x y z
N PHE A 1 2.08 -7.45 7.86
CA PHE A 1 2.72 -6.14 7.99
C PHE A 1 2.24 -5.51 9.27
N THR A 2 3.13 -4.97 10.06
CA THR A 2 2.79 -4.45 11.38
C THR A 2 2.92 -2.93 11.36
N VAL A 3 1.93 -2.20 11.90
CA VAL A 3 2.02 -0.74 12.01
C VAL A 3 2.82 -0.41 13.27
N PRO A 4 4.00 0.20 13.16
CA PRO A 4 4.83 0.50 14.34
C PRO A 4 4.19 1.54 15.26
N GLU A 5 4.63 1.58 16.51
CA GLU A 5 4.30 2.67 17.46
C GLU A 5 4.53 4.04 16.82
N GLY A 6 3.56 4.96 16.99
CA GLY A 6 3.62 6.31 16.46
C GLY A 6 3.41 6.46 14.94
N ARG A 7 3.09 5.38 14.21
CA ARG A 7 2.93 5.37 12.75
C ARG A 7 1.49 5.33 12.26
N ALA A 8 0.52 5.13 13.15
CA ALA A 8 -0.89 5.46 12.93
C ALA A 8 -1.18 6.81 13.62
N ILE A 9 -1.55 7.81 12.84
CA ILE A 9 -1.74 9.20 13.26
C ILE A 9 -3.17 9.59 12.98
N ALA A 10 -3.91 9.97 14.01
CA ALA A 10 -5.25 10.53 13.89
C ALA A 10 -5.23 12.05 14.11
N SER A 11 -5.90 12.78 13.23
CA SER A 11 -5.98 14.24 13.26
C SER A 11 -7.42 14.73 13.12
N LEU A 12 -7.82 15.68 13.97
CA LEU A 12 -9.14 16.33 13.90
C LEU A 12 -9.08 17.64 13.10
N SER A 13 -10.08 17.89 12.30
CA SER A 13 -10.27 19.15 11.55
C SER A 13 -11.70 19.64 11.69
N GLY A 14 -11.92 20.95 11.50
CA GLY A 14 -13.25 21.56 11.67
C GLY A 14 -13.55 22.03 13.09
N VAL A 15 -12.62 21.85 14.03
CA VAL A 15 -12.65 22.40 15.38
C VAL A 15 -11.40 23.22 15.67
N ASP A 16 -11.54 24.19 16.57
CA ASP A 16 -10.41 24.94 17.13
C ASP A 16 -10.05 24.36 18.50
N ALA A 17 -8.78 24.02 18.71
CA ALA A 17 -8.32 23.37 19.94
C ALA A 17 -8.65 24.21 21.19
N ASN A 18 -8.38 25.52 21.13
CA ASN A 18 -8.62 26.41 22.27
C ASN A 18 -10.11 26.55 22.58
N ALA A 19 -10.96 26.61 21.55
CA ALA A 19 -12.42 26.67 21.70
C ALA A 19 -13.00 25.41 22.35
N PHE A 20 -12.28 24.28 22.32
CA PHE A 20 -12.66 23.01 22.92
C PHE A 20 -11.81 22.60 24.15
N GLY A 21 -10.95 23.50 24.64
CA GLY A 21 -10.09 23.23 25.79
C GLY A 21 -9.03 22.15 25.54
N MET A 22 -8.72 21.86 24.28
CA MET A 22 -7.76 20.85 23.86
C MET A 22 -6.36 21.46 23.69
N ASN A 23 -5.33 20.72 24.11
CA ASN A 23 -3.93 20.98 23.85
C ASN A 23 -3.49 20.50 22.47
N SER A 24 -4.10 19.43 21.92
CA SER A 24 -3.74 18.84 20.64
C SER A 24 -4.96 18.38 19.86
N LEU A 25 -4.92 18.53 18.54
CA LEU A 25 -5.89 17.95 17.60
C LEU A 25 -5.33 16.72 16.90
N ASP A 26 -4.25 16.17 17.43
CA ASP A 26 -3.46 15.11 16.82
C ASP A 26 -3.09 14.09 17.91
N THR A 27 -3.29 12.80 17.62
CA THR A 27 -2.94 11.67 18.48
C THR A 27 -2.33 10.55 17.65
N LYS A 28 -1.59 9.65 18.28
CA LYS A 28 -0.91 8.53 17.62
C LYS A 28 -1.11 7.24 18.37
N ASN A 29 -0.92 6.12 17.69
CA ASN A 29 -0.86 4.82 18.36
C ASN A 29 0.33 4.76 19.33
N LEU A 30 0.06 4.26 20.52
CA LEU A 30 1.01 4.10 21.62
C LEU A 30 1.64 2.71 21.63
N VAL A 31 1.06 1.76 20.90
CA VAL A 31 1.60 0.42 20.75
C VAL A 31 1.64 0.01 19.29
N GLU A 32 2.40 -1.05 19.03
CA GLU A 32 2.48 -1.66 17.72
C GLU A 32 1.17 -2.40 17.38
N ILE A 33 0.62 -2.17 16.18
CA ILE A 33 -0.62 -2.82 15.71
C ILE A 33 -0.28 -3.97 14.77
N GLN A 34 -0.41 -5.19 15.26
CA GLN A 34 -0.08 -6.43 14.55
C GLN A 34 -1.11 -6.76 13.47
N SER A 35 -0.66 -7.12 12.26
CA SER A 35 -1.55 -7.67 11.24
C SER A 35 -2.01 -9.08 11.55
N VAL A 36 -3.11 -9.46 10.91
CA VAL A 36 -3.50 -10.87 10.74
C VAL A 36 -2.33 -11.68 10.19
N SER A 37 -2.04 -12.82 10.81
CA SER A 37 -0.97 -13.71 10.41
C SER A 37 -1.44 -15.17 10.41
N PRO A 38 -1.20 -15.95 9.34
CA PRO A 38 -1.38 -17.39 9.37
C PRO A 38 -0.22 -18.07 10.12
N ASP A 39 -0.52 -18.87 11.14
CA ASP A 39 0.45 -19.72 11.85
C ASP A 39 -0.05 -21.17 11.91
N GLN A 40 0.71 -22.10 11.31
CA GLN A 40 0.44 -23.55 11.32
C GLN A 40 -1.01 -23.95 10.99
N GLY A 41 -1.67 -23.20 10.10
CA GLY A 41 -3.05 -23.46 9.68
C GLY A 41 -4.13 -22.75 10.52
N PHE A 42 -3.74 -21.97 11.53
CA PHE A 42 -4.62 -21.06 12.26
C PHE A 42 -4.42 -19.63 11.78
N ILE A 43 -5.48 -18.83 11.85
CA ILE A 43 -5.43 -17.39 11.60
C ILE A 43 -5.28 -16.71 12.97
N ILE A 44 -4.16 -16.03 13.19
CA ILE A 44 -3.97 -15.12 14.31
C ILE A 44 -4.64 -13.81 13.92
N GLU A 45 -5.65 -13.40 14.67
CA GLU A 45 -6.34 -12.13 14.46
C GLU A 45 -5.40 -10.95 14.65
N GLY A 46 -5.67 -9.87 13.90
CA GLY A 46 -4.92 -8.63 14.05
C GLY A 46 -5.18 -7.96 15.40
N ALA A 47 -4.23 -7.15 15.86
CA ALA A 47 -4.44 -6.29 17.02
C ALA A 47 -5.31 -5.10 16.63
N GLU A 48 -6.00 -4.55 17.62
CA GLU A 48 -6.78 -3.31 17.49
C GLU A 48 -6.31 -2.32 18.54
N GLU A 49 -6.33 -1.03 18.20
CA GLU A 49 -6.00 0.05 19.11
C GLU A 49 -7.00 1.19 18.97
N LEU A 50 -7.38 1.76 20.12
CA LEU A 50 -8.23 2.94 20.17
C LEU A 50 -7.35 4.18 20.27
N LEU A 51 -7.44 5.05 19.26
CA LEU A 51 -6.79 6.36 19.28
C LEU A 51 -7.71 7.37 19.97
N GLU A 52 -7.43 7.66 21.24
CA GLU A 52 -8.19 8.63 22.02
C GLU A 52 -7.58 10.02 21.93
N PHE A 53 -8.45 11.01 21.72
CA PHE A 53 -8.14 12.42 21.94
C PHE A 53 -8.44 12.78 23.40
N GLU A 54 -7.87 13.88 23.88
CA GLU A 54 -8.16 14.35 25.23
C GLU A 54 -9.63 14.74 25.42
N GLU A 55 -10.05 14.85 26.69
CA GLU A 55 -11.39 15.32 27.03
C GLU A 55 -11.59 16.75 26.51
N ALA A 56 -12.62 16.93 25.70
CA ALA A 56 -12.90 18.17 25.00
C ALA A 56 -14.27 18.73 25.39
N SER A 57 -14.32 20.03 25.69
CA SER A 57 -15.56 20.74 25.99
C SER A 57 -15.54 22.12 25.37
N TYR A 58 -16.64 22.53 24.75
CA TYR A 58 -16.74 23.88 24.19
C TYR A 58 -16.70 24.91 25.33
N VAL A 59 -15.68 25.79 25.32
CA VAL A 59 -15.41 26.69 26.47
C VAL A 59 -16.11 28.04 26.39
N ASN A 60 -16.70 28.38 25.24
CA ASN A 60 -17.35 29.67 25.04
C ASN A 60 -18.87 29.56 25.25
N ASP A 61 -19.45 30.55 25.91
CA ASP A 61 -20.90 30.64 26.02
C ASP A 61 -21.54 30.93 24.66
N VAL A 62 -22.57 30.16 24.31
CA VAL A 62 -23.29 30.29 23.04
C VAL A 62 -24.76 30.57 23.30
N ALA A 63 -25.32 31.55 22.58
CA ALA A 63 -26.73 31.93 22.75
C ALA A 63 -27.71 30.88 22.17
N THR A 64 -27.23 29.93 21.38
CA THR A 64 -28.04 28.88 20.77
C THR A 64 -27.21 27.62 20.57
N THR A 65 -27.89 26.48 20.55
CA THR A 65 -27.32 25.22 20.06
C THR A 65 -26.98 25.32 18.58
N PHE A 66 -25.86 24.75 18.18
CA PHE A 66 -25.42 24.67 16.79
C PHE A 66 -24.66 23.38 16.53
N ASN A 67 -24.53 23.03 15.26
CA ASN A 67 -23.79 21.85 14.83
C ASN A 67 -22.49 22.28 14.15
N ILE A 68 -21.41 21.56 14.44
CA ILE A 68 -20.11 21.74 13.80
C ILE A 68 -19.73 20.42 13.13
N PRO A 69 -19.41 20.41 11.82
CA PRO A 69 -18.84 19.24 11.18
C PRO A 69 -17.39 19.06 11.65
N ILE A 70 -17.11 17.93 12.29
CA ILE A 70 -15.77 17.51 12.67
C ILE A 70 -15.34 16.43 11.71
N ARG A 71 -14.13 16.57 11.18
CA ARG A 71 -13.50 15.57 10.33
C ARG A 71 -12.36 14.92 11.10
N ALA A 72 -12.34 13.60 11.16
CA ALA A 72 -11.22 12.82 11.68
C ALA A 72 -10.51 12.18 10.49
N ASP A 73 -9.21 12.46 10.35
CA ASP A 73 -8.34 11.84 9.36
C ASP A 73 -7.42 10.84 10.07
N LEU A 74 -7.25 9.64 9.51
CA LEU A 74 -6.34 8.61 9.99
C LEU A 74 -5.29 8.35 8.91
N CYS A 75 -4.02 8.54 9.24
CA CYS A 75 -2.87 8.25 8.38
C CYS A 75 -2.07 7.09 8.98
N TYR A 76 -1.80 6.04 8.21
CA TYR A 76 -1.01 4.91 8.69
C TYR A 76 -0.15 4.30 7.59
N ASP A 77 1.04 3.84 7.93
CA ASP A 77 1.83 3.04 7.00
C ASP A 77 1.16 1.70 6.72
N TYR A 78 1.32 1.22 5.50
CA TYR A 78 0.89 -0.10 5.12
C TYR A 78 1.80 -0.68 4.04
N HIS A 79 1.78 -2.00 3.94
CA HIS A 79 2.52 -2.75 2.95
C HIS A 79 1.61 -3.79 2.30
N THR A 80 1.52 -3.74 0.98
CA THR A 80 0.85 -4.77 0.19
C THR A 80 1.91 -5.66 -0.45
N GLU A 81 1.79 -6.96 -0.20
CA GLU A 81 2.63 -7.97 -0.84
C GLU A 81 1.78 -8.72 -1.86
N ALA A 82 2.23 -8.75 -3.11
CA ALA A 82 1.61 -9.55 -4.16
C ALA A 82 2.56 -10.64 -4.64
N LEU A 83 2.08 -11.87 -4.71
CA LEU A 83 2.84 -13.07 -5.08
C LEU A 83 2.34 -13.61 -6.42
N THR A 84 3.28 -13.89 -7.33
CA THR A 84 3.05 -14.61 -8.58
C THR A 84 4.18 -15.62 -8.82
N ALA A 85 3.94 -16.59 -9.70
CA ALA A 85 4.92 -17.61 -10.10
C ALA A 85 5.19 -17.54 -11.62
N PRO A 86 6.02 -16.59 -12.10
CA PRO A 86 6.41 -16.54 -13.50
C PRO A 86 7.15 -17.80 -13.97
N CYS A 87 7.02 -18.07 -15.27
CA CYS A 87 7.72 -19.17 -15.92
C CYS A 87 8.99 -18.70 -16.61
N LEU A 88 10.15 -19.23 -16.25
CA LEU A 88 11.44 -18.77 -16.75
C LEU A 88 12.22 -19.91 -17.40
N LYS A 89 13.01 -19.60 -18.44
CA LYS A 89 14.03 -20.46 -19.04
C LYS A 89 15.02 -19.64 -19.85
N GLN A 90 16.17 -20.21 -20.17
CA GLN A 90 17.24 -19.56 -20.91
C GLN A 90 16.77 -19.00 -22.25
N ASN A 91 16.26 -19.89 -23.11
CA ASN A 91 15.74 -19.53 -24.41
C ASN A 91 14.20 -19.52 -24.37
N VAL A 92 13.61 -18.35 -24.22
CA VAL A 92 12.17 -18.20 -23.93
C VAL A 92 11.28 -18.50 -25.13
N VAL A 93 11.80 -18.51 -26.37
CA VAL A 93 11.02 -18.79 -27.60
C VAL A 93 11.20 -20.21 -28.12
N ARG A 94 12.18 -20.95 -27.60
CA ARG A 94 12.48 -22.31 -28.05
C ARG A 94 11.82 -23.32 -27.14
N ASP A 95 10.97 -24.16 -27.69
CA ASP A 95 10.41 -25.30 -26.95
C ASP A 95 11.47 -26.38 -26.74
N SER A 96 11.56 -26.86 -25.49
CA SER A 96 12.48 -27.91 -25.06
C SER A 96 11.71 -29.12 -24.54
N ILE A 97 12.21 -30.33 -24.82
CA ILE A 97 11.69 -31.55 -24.21
C ILE A 97 12.00 -31.46 -22.72
N GLY A 98 10.97 -31.28 -21.89
CA GLY A 98 11.10 -31.06 -20.45
C GLY A 98 10.55 -29.72 -19.97
N ASP A 99 10.03 -28.88 -20.87
CA ASP A 99 9.30 -27.68 -20.48
C ASP A 99 8.02 -28.02 -19.70
N VAL A 100 7.83 -27.36 -18.55
CA VAL A 100 6.69 -27.59 -17.63
C VAL A 100 5.73 -26.39 -17.55
N CYS A 101 6.12 -25.23 -18.07
CA CYS A 101 5.28 -24.03 -18.09
C CYS A 101 5.54 -23.15 -19.33
N ASP A 102 4.62 -22.25 -19.63
CA ASP A 102 4.71 -21.33 -20.78
C ASP A 102 5.33 -19.99 -20.38
N THR A 103 6.33 -19.53 -21.16
CA THR A 103 6.99 -18.24 -20.98
C THR A 103 6.17 -17.05 -21.49
N THR A 104 5.01 -17.31 -22.10
CA THR A 104 4.03 -16.31 -22.53
C THR A 104 2.66 -16.65 -21.92
N ASN A 105 2.26 -15.88 -20.90
CA ASN A 105 1.00 -16.09 -20.22
C ASN A 105 0.22 -14.75 -20.12
N PRO A 106 -0.96 -14.63 -20.76
CA PRO A 106 -1.76 -13.41 -20.72
C PRO A 106 -2.49 -13.16 -19.39
N SER A 107 -2.42 -14.10 -18.44
CA SER A 107 -3.06 -14.00 -17.13
C SER A 107 -2.32 -14.90 -16.12
N LEU A 108 -1.19 -14.44 -15.62
CA LEU A 108 -0.51 -15.12 -14.51
C LEU A 108 -1.38 -15.07 -13.26
N GLN A 109 -1.36 -16.14 -12.47
CA GLN A 109 -1.99 -16.16 -11.16
C GLN A 109 -1.27 -15.21 -10.23
N LEU A 110 -2.06 -14.40 -9.51
CA LEU A 110 -1.57 -13.38 -8.61
C LEU A 110 -2.39 -13.44 -7.33
N SER A 111 -1.71 -13.44 -6.19
CA SER A 111 -2.30 -13.39 -4.86
C SER A 111 -1.85 -12.12 -4.17
N ASN A 112 -2.76 -11.33 -3.63
CA ASN A 112 -2.44 -10.10 -2.90
C ASN A 112 -2.73 -10.27 -1.41
N SER A 113 -2.00 -9.52 -0.57
CA SER A 113 -2.41 -9.26 0.81
C SER A 113 -3.61 -8.29 0.85
N GLY A 114 -4.30 -8.22 1.99
CA GLY A 114 -5.59 -7.51 2.15
C GLY A 114 -5.53 -5.98 2.21
N GLY A 115 -4.52 -5.34 1.62
CA GLY A 115 -4.35 -3.88 1.66
C GLY A 115 -5.25 -3.09 0.69
N PRO A 116 -5.42 -1.76 0.88
CA PRO A 116 -6.17 -0.90 -0.04
C PRO A 116 -5.50 -0.70 -1.41
N ILE A 117 -4.17 -0.85 -1.48
CA ILE A 117 -3.46 -0.95 -2.76
C ILE A 117 -3.39 -2.42 -3.16
N GLN A 118 -3.62 -2.70 -4.43
CA GLN A 118 -3.63 -4.05 -5.00
C GLN A 118 -2.80 -4.08 -6.27
N VAL A 119 -2.17 -5.22 -6.53
CA VAL A 119 -1.55 -5.53 -7.82
C VAL A 119 -2.54 -6.36 -8.63
N SER A 120 -2.71 -6.06 -9.92
CA SER A 120 -3.64 -6.76 -10.79
C SER A 120 -3.14 -6.88 -12.22
N GLY A 121 -3.80 -7.75 -13.00
CA GLY A 121 -3.55 -7.87 -14.44
C GLY A 121 -2.13 -8.33 -14.80
N MET A 122 -1.53 -9.20 -13.98
CA MET A 122 -0.19 -9.74 -14.22
C MET A 122 -0.15 -10.56 -15.52
N ARG A 123 0.72 -10.13 -16.43
CA ARG A 123 0.94 -10.72 -17.75
C ARG A 123 2.41 -11.00 -17.92
N GLN A 124 2.70 -12.07 -18.64
CA GLN A 124 4.04 -12.48 -19.02
C GLN A 124 4.15 -12.66 -20.53
N LYS A 125 5.24 -12.18 -21.11
CA LYS A 125 5.52 -12.33 -22.55
C LYS A 125 7.00 -12.55 -22.80
N ALA A 126 7.34 -13.51 -23.66
CA ALA A 126 8.68 -13.65 -24.19
C ALA A 126 9.05 -12.48 -25.12
N ILE A 127 10.24 -11.89 -24.92
CA ILE A 127 10.78 -10.82 -25.78
C ILE A 127 12.19 -11.20 -26.25
N GLY A 128 12.30 -11.52 -27.54
CA GLY A 128 13.54 -12.09 -28.08
C GLY A 128 13.80 -13.48 -27.50
N SER A 129 15.02 -13.99 -27.66
CA SER A 129 15.36 -15.33 -27.16
C SER A 129 15.65 -15.36 -25.67
N SER A 130 16.05 -14.25 -25.06
CA SER A 130 16.69 -14.26 -23.74
C SER A 130 16.11 -13.24 -22.75
N LYS A 131 14.85 -12.82 -22.95
CA LYS A 131 14.17 -11.93 -22.01
C LYS A 131 12.71 -12.30 -21.85
N VAL A 132 12.21 -12.14 -20.63
CA VAL A 132 10.79 -12.15 -20.32
C VAL A 132 10.37 -10.75 -19.91
N GLN A 133 9.22 -10.30 -20.39
CA GLN A 133 8.55 -9.10 -19.95
C GLN A 133 7.36 -9.44 -19.07
N PHE A 134 7.26 -8.71 -17.96
CA PHE A 134 6.10 -8.69 -17.08
C PHE A 134 5.35 -7.38 -17.25
N SER A 135 4.03 -7.43 -17.21
CA SER A 135 3.19 -6.22 -17.16
C SER A 135 2.09 -6.43 -16.13
N PHE A 136 1.89 -5.45 -15.27
CA PHE A 136 0.89 -5.48 -14.21
C PHE A 136 0.46 -4.07 -13.85
N THR A 137 -0.66 -3.94 -13.15
CA THR A 137 -1.18 -2.67 -12.67
C THR A 137 -1.08 -2.63 -11.15
N VAL A 138 -0.58 -1.53 -10.61
CA VAL A 138 -0.72 -1.18 -9.19
C VAL A 138 -1.90 -0.21 -9.10
N GLU A 139 -2.89 -0.52 -8.27
CA GLU A 139 -4.11 0.28 -8.15
C GLU A 139 -4.59 0.44 -6.71
N ASN A 140 -5.13 1.61 -6.39
CA ASN A 140 -5.88 1.85 -5.17
C ASN A 140 -7.34 1.46 -5.40
N VAL A 141 -7.78 0.38 -4.74
CA VAL A 141 -9.14 -0.16 -4.87
C VAL A 141 -10.10 0.37 -3.80
N ALA A 142 -9.60 1.12 -2.82
CA ALA A 142 -10.37 1.69 -1.74
C ALA A 142 -10.57 3.22 -1.93
N ASP A 143 -11.31 3.85 -1.00
CA ASP A 143 -11.76 5.24 -1.14
C ASP A 143 -10.78 6.28 -0.56
N GLY A 144 -9.88 5.85 0.32
CA GLY A 144 -8.81 6.65 0.88
C GLY A 144 -7.76 7.10 -0.14
N ILE A 145 -6.82 7.90 0.34
CA ILE A 145 -5.77 8.53 -0.46
C ILE A 145 -4.42 7.93 -0.04
N VAL A 146 -3.59 7.62 -1.02
CA VAL A 146 -2.26 7.05 -0.77
C VAL A 146 -1.19 8.13 -0.88
N TYR A 147 -0.13 7.97 -0.09
CA TYR A 147 1.04 8.83 -0.04
C TYR A 147 2.31 7.96 0.03
N LEU A 148 3.46 8.54 -0.30
CA LEU A 148 4.73 7.87 -0.05
C LEU A 148 4.89 7.54 1.45
N PRO A 149 5.62 6.46 1.79
CA PRO A 149 6.02 6.20 3.16
C PRO A 149 6.62 7.45 3.84
N ASP A 150 6.45 7.55 5.15
CA ASP A 150 6.99 8.66 5.96
C ASP A 150 6.48 10.08 5.60
N THR A 151 5.41 10.19 4.81
CA THR A 151 4.85 11.51 4.47
C THR A 151 4.29 12.25 5.69
N PHE A 152 3.65 11.54 6.62
CA PHE A 152 3.10 12.11 7.85
C PHE A 152 3.85 11.55 9.06
N THR A 153 4.45 12.44 9.85
CA THR A 153 5.16 12.05 11.09
C THR A 153 4.40 12.46 12.33
N ASP A 154 3.78 13.64 12.34
CA ASP A 154 3.18 14.24 13.54
C ASP A 154 1.71 14.60 13.40
N SER A 155 1.25 14.89 12.19
CA SER A 155 -0.16 15.15 11.90
C SER A 155 -0.52 14.57 10.54
N CYS A 156 -1.76 14.14 10.39
CA CYS A 156 -2.35 13.65 9.14
C CYS A 156 -2.89 14.83 8.29
N ARG A 157 -2.08 15.89 8.16
CA ARG A 157 -2.41 17.13 7.42
C ARG A 157 -1.28 17.50 6.44
N GLY A 158 -1.64 18.02 5.28
CA GLY A 158 -0.68 18.39 4.21
C GLY A 158 -0.26 17.21 3.32
N GLY A 159 0.99 17.23 2.84
CA GLY A 159 1.59 16.11 2.10
C GLY A 159 1.25 16.02 0.61
N ASP A 160 0.72 17.10 0.01
CA ASP A 160 0.20 17.08 -1.37
C ASP A 160 1.26 16.70 -2.43
N ASP A 161 2.54 17.00 -2.18
CA ASP A 161 3.64 16.65 -3.10
C ASP A 161 3.78 15.12 -3.26
N ASN A 162 3.55 14.36 -2.19
CA ASN A 162 3.66 12.91 -2.15
C ASN A 162 2.32 12.20 -2.40
N LYS A 163 1.25 12.96 -2.71
CA LYS A 163 -0.09 12.42 -2.91
C LYS A 163 -0.14 11.49 -4.13
N ASP A 164 -0.94 10.43 -4.00
CA ASP A 164 -1.15 9.39 -5.01
C ASP A 164 0.15 8.68 -5.41
N MET A 165 1.15 8.65 -4.54
CA MET A 165 2.42 7.98 -4.80
C MET A 165 2.63 6.79 -3.87
N VAL A 166 3.33 5.78 -4.38
CA VAL A 166 3.71 4.56 -3.65
C VAL A 166 5.15 4.17 -4.01
N GLU A 167 5.83 3.46 -3.11
CA GLU A 167 7.09 2.81 -3.40
C GLU A 167 6.82 1.36 -3.80
N VAL A 168 7.42 0.90 -4.90
CA VAL A 168 7.24 -0.45 -5.43
C VAL A 168 8.58 -1.15 -5.50
N THR A 169 8.64 -2.39 -5.00
CA THR A 169 9.85 -3.23 -5.04
C THR A 169 9.52 -4.62 -5.58
N LEU A 170 10.31 -5.12 -6.53
CA LEU A 170 10.22 -6.47 -7.05
C LEU A 170 11.35 -7.31 -6.46
N ARG A 171 11.00 -8.46 -5.84
CA ARG A 171 11.94 -9.41 -5.24
C ARG A 171 11.72 -10.82 -5.74
N ASN A 172 12.81 -11.57 -5.86
CA ASN A 172 12.81 -13.01 -6.08
C ASN A 172 13.76 -13.66 -5.05
N PRO A 173 13.24 -14.19 -3.92
CA PRO A 173 14.10 -14.73 -2.88
C PRO A 173 14.71 -16.10 -3.21
N GLN A 174 14.20 -16.80 -4.22
CA GLN A 174 14.63 -18.16 -4.54
C GLN A 174 15.88 -18.21 -5.42
N ASN A 175 15.94 -17.41 -6.50
CA ASN A 175 17.07 -17.42 -7.45
C ASN A 175 17.72 -16.04 -7.64
N ASN A 176 17.25 -15.00 -6.93
CA ASN A 176 17.75 -13.62 -6.99
C ASN A 176 17.80 -13.02 -8.42
N PHE A 177 16.86 -13.39 -9.31
CA PHE A 177 16.78 -12.67 -10.58
C PHE A 177 16.33 -11.22 -10.35
N VAL A 178 16.82 -10.31 -11.18
CA VAL A 178 16.51 -8.88 -11.09
C VAL A 178 15.58 -8.48 -12.23
N ALA A 179 14.42 -7.92 -11.88
CA ALA A 179 13.49 -7.36 -12.84
C ALA A 179 13.77 -5.86 -13.02
N GLU A 180 14.05 -5.43 -14.23
CA GLU A 180 14.26 -4.02 -14.56
C GLU A 180 12.95 -3.40 -15.03
N CYS A 181 12.40 -2.46 -14.26
CA CYS A 181 11.13 -1.80 -14.57
C CYS A 181 11.37 -0.42 -15.18
N THR A 182 10.76 -0.15 -16.33
CA THR A 182 10.94 1.15 -17.01
C THR A 182 10.41 2.31 -16.17
N ALA A 183 9.27 2.11 -15.49
CA ALA A 183 8.66 3.10 -14.62
C ALA A 183 9.47 3.37 -13.34
N LEU A 184 10.40 2.49 -12.98
CA LEU A 184 11.27 2.59 -11.80
C LEU A 184 12.70 3.01 -12.18
N GLY A 185 12.89 3.62 -13.35
CA GLY A 185 14.22 4.05 -13.80
C GLY A 185 15.16 2.90 -14.19
N LYS A 186 14.62 1.77 -14.66
CA LYS A 186 15.35 0.52 -14.93
C LYS A 186 15.94 -0.14 -13.68
N SER A 187 15.31 0.10 -12.53
CA SER A 187 15.56 -0.60 -11.28
C SER A 187 14.45 -1.62 -11.00
N ASN A 188 14.68 -2.48 -10.01
CA ASN A 188 13.64 -3.34 -9.43
C ASN A 188 12.88 -2.65 -8.28
N THR A 189 13.31 -1.45 -7.88
CA THR A 189 12.66 -0.64 -6.84
C THR A 189 12.55 0.81 -7.27
N GLY A 190 11.46 1.48 -6.88
CA GLY A 190 11.30 2.92 -7.09
C GLY A 190 9.91 3.43 -6.76
N GLN A 191 9.78 4.76 -6.82
CA GLN A 191 8.54 5.46 -6.53
C GLN A 191 7.72 5.69 -7.80
N ILE A 192 6.42 5.47 -7.72
CA ILE A 192 5.48 5.71 -8.82
C ILE A 192 4.33 6.58 -8.35
N ARG A 193 3.74 7.32 -9.30
CA ARG A 193 2.48 8.05 -9.09
C ARG A 193 1.33 7.31 -9.78
N LEU A 194 0.27 7.06 -9.02
CA LEU A 194 -1.01 6.56 -9.48
C LEU A 194 -1.78 7.71 -10.12
N VAL A 195 -2.23 7.53 -11.36
CA VAL A 195 -3.07 8.50 -12.07
C VAL A 195 -4.44 7.86 -12.23
N ASN A 196 -5.48 8.53 -11.75
CA ASN A 196 -6.82 7.95 -11.64
C ASN A 196 -6.79 6.62 -10.85
N LYS A 197 -6.13 6.64 -9.68
CA LYS A 197 -5.95 5.51 -8.76
C LYS A 197 -5.15 4.32 -9.30
N LYS A 198 -4.51 4.41 -10.48
CA LYS A 198 -3.75 3.26 -11.02
C LYS A 198 -2.49 3.64 -11.77
N LYS A 199 -1.58 2.68 -11.90
CA LYS A 199 -0.38 2.77 -12.73
C LYS A 199 -0.03 1.40 -13.28
N GLU A 200 0.14 1.30 -14.60
CA GLU A 200 0.69 0.11 -15.24
C GLU A 200 2.23 0.17 -15.20
N LEU A 201 2.85 -0.96 -14.83
CA LEU A 201 4.29 -1.15 -14.84
C LEU A 201 4.64 -2.23 -15.86
N THR A 202 5.80 -2.05 -16.48
CA THR A 202 6.39 -3.03 -17.39
C THR A 202 7.83 -3.26 -16.98
N CYS A 203 8.15 -4.52 -16.70
CA CYS A 203 9.46 -4.94 -16.22
C CYS A 203 10.02 -6.04 -17.11
N THR A 204 11.34 -6.15 -17.19
CA THR A 204 12.02 -7.20 -17.96
C THR A 204 13.02 -7.93 -17.11
N VAL A 205 13.12 -9.25 -17.31
CA VAL A 205 14.15 -10.10 -16.72
C VAL A 205 15.01 -10.67 -17.84
N ASP A 206 16.33 -10.55 -17.70
CA ASP A 206 17.29 -11.24 -18.55
C ASP A 206 17.35 -12.71 -18.16
N THR A 207 17.13 -13.60 -19.12
CA THR A 207 17.11 -15.04 -18.89
C THR A 207 18.39 -15.74 -19.37
N THR A 208 19.39 -15.02 -19.87
CA THR A 208 20.58 -15.60 -20.52
C THR A 208 21.35 -16.57 -19.62
N SER A 209 21.35 -16.34 -18.30
CA SER A 209 22.03 -17.16 -17.30
C SER A 209 21.16 -18.26 -16.67
N LEU A 210 19.92 -18.43 -17.13
CA LEU A 210 18.99 -19.43 -16.57
C LEU A 210 19.20 -20.80 -17.25
N GLN A 211 18.52 -21.83 -16.72
CA GLN A 211 18.57 -23.20 -17.27
C GLN A 211 17.75 -23.36 -18.57
N GLU A 212 18.07 -24.37 -19.38
CA GLU A 212 17.47 -24.57 -20.71
C GLU A 212 15.98 -24.96 -20.69
N VAL A 213 15.54 -25.64 -19.63
CA VAL A 213 14.15 -26.07 -19.44
C VAL A 213 13.39 -25.08 -18.57
N SER A 214 12.11 -24.91 -18.85
CA SER A 214 11.24 -24.03 -18.08
C SER A 214 11.02 -24.51 -16.65
N TYR A 215 10.85 -23.53 -15.77
CA TYR A 215 10.51 -23.74 -14.37
C TYR A 215 9.71 -22.53 -13.88
N GLN A 216 8.90 -22.75 -12.84
CA GLN A 216 8.25 -21.67 -12.12
C GLN A 216 9.15 -21.17 -11.01
N ASP A 217 9.19 -19.86 -10.85
CA ASP A 217 9.93 -19.18 -9.81
C ASP A 217 9.04 -18.13 -9.15
N ILE A 218 9.21 -17.88 -7.86
CA ILE A 218 8.35 -16.96 -7.11
C ILE A 218 8.79 -15.52 -7.29
N MET A 219 7.86 -14.62 -7.56
CA MET A 219 8.13 -13.18 -7.63
C MET A 219 7.17 -12.46 -6.71
N PHE A 220 7.74 -11.63 -5.85
CA PHE A 220 7.02 -10.71 -4.99
C PHE A 220 7.02 -9.31 -5.63
N VAL A 221 5.87 -8.67 -5.59
CA VAL A 221 5.69 -7.25 -5.86
C VAL A 221 5.23 -6.62 -4.56
N ASP A 222 6.15 -5.93 -3.90
CA ASP A 222 5.91 -5.18 -2.68
C ASP A 222 5.48 -3.77 -3.05
N VAL A 223 4.49 -3.26 -2.33
CA VAL A 223 4.03 -1.89 -2.43
C VAL A 223 3.99 -1.30 -1.03
N ASP A 224 4.89 -0.36 -0.77
CA ASP A 224 5.01 0.37 0.49
C ASP A 224 4.41 1.78 0.34
N TYR A 225 3.56 2.15 1.30
CA TYR A 225 2.84 3.42 1.26
C TYR A 225 2.31 3.83 2.62
N MET A 226 1.94 5.10 2.73
CA MET A 226 1.11 5.60 3.80
C MET A 226 -0.30 5.85 3.26
N TYR A 227 -1.31 5.44 4.01
CA TYR A 227 -2.71 5.51 3.60
C TYR A 227 -3.48 6.46 4.51
N ARG A 228 -4.30 7.34 3.90
CA ARG A 228 -5.14 8.31 4.60
C ARG A 228 -6.60 8.01 4.36
N GLU A 229 -7.33 7.81 5.44
CA GLU A 229 -8.78 7.74 5.47
C GLU A 229 -9.36 8.91 6.24
N ALA A 230 -10.63 9.23 5.98
CA ALA A 230 -11.29 10.32 6.66
C ALA A 230 -12.77 10.04 6.85
N ILE A 231 -13.27 10.38 8.04
CA ILE A 231 -14.70 10.41 8.35
C ILE A 231 -15.11 11.81 8.77
N THR A 232 -16.35 12.19 8.52
CA THR A 232 -16.90 13.48 8.96
C THR A 232 -18.20 13.26 9.70
N THR A 233 -18.29 13.82 10.90
CA THR A 233 -19.42 13.67 11.82
C THR A 233 -19.83 15.05 12.34
N ASN A 234 -21.13 15.29 12.49
CA ASN A 234 -21.60 16.54 13.09
C ASN A 234 -21.62 16.42 14.62
N LEU A 235 -20.89 17.30 15.29
CA LEU A 235 -20.97 17.50 16.73
C LEU A 235 -22.03 18.56 17.04
N LYS A 236 -22.95 18.26 17.96
CA LYS A 236 -23.92 19.22 18.48
C LYS A 236 -23.36 19.88 19.72
N VAL A 237 -23.14 21.20 19.65
CA VAL A 237 -22.79 22.01 20.82
C VAL A 237 -24.08 22.55 21.41
N GLU A 238 -24.43 22.11 22.61
CA GLU A 238 -25.64 22.55 23.30
C GLU A 238 -25.42 23.90 23.98
N ASN A 239 -26.50 24.67 24.05
CA ASN A 239 -26.51 25.89 24.83
C ASN A 239 -26.58 25.49 26.32
N ALA A 240 -25.77 26.12 27.16
CA ALA A 240 -25.77 25.91 28.60
C ALA A 240 -26.84 26.74 29.35
N ILE A 241 -27.56 27.63 28.65
CA ILE A 241 -28.63 28.50 29.17
C ILE A 241 -30.02 27.89 28.95
#